data_AF-A0A0L7L663-F1
#
_entry.id   AF-A0A0L7L663-F1
#
_cell.length_a   1.000
_cell.length_b   1.000
_cell.length_c   1.000
_cell.angle_alpha   90.00
_cell.angle_beta   90.00
_cell.angle_gamma   90.00
#
_symmetry.space_group_name_H-M   'P 1'
#
loop_
_entity.id
_entity.type
_entity.pdbx_description
1 polymer ?
#
loop_
_entity_poly.entity_id
_entity_poly.type
_entity_poly.pdbx_seq_one_letter_code
_entity_poly.pdbx_strand_id
1 'polypeptide(L)'
;MLGPRPLASKGPSRQVTAEVGLLLAVNAAREQYETAMEADCGEKVPSVPAADLQELHTRELSAARATFIGTKKMGAKEDAELRLRKLTEDINKRLPEYMSMNRDKTQRAIIEANEAYEKVILSISGGGPLCLHPNDLKKVHDEAVTAALKVFDAKRKRSLSKDEERTAFIEKITRIFDQLQTINDNRIEYERQEREREERDRRERAERERREHMHRLYEPPQWYAIFAAIKWLTTLGAMLDERYYGPSTRIVFQS
;
A
#
# COMPACT_ATOMS: atom_id res chain seq x y z
N MET A 1 68.83 29.08 -62.57
CA MET A 1 67.91 28.03 -62.08
C MET A 1 66.81 28.72 -61.29
N LEU A 2 65.62 28.86 -61.86
CA LEU A 2 64.45 29.44 -61.20
C LEU A 2 63.78 28.32 -60.39
N GLY A 3 63.90 28.38 -59.06
CA GLY A 3 63.28 27.42 -58.16
C GLY A 3 61.74 27.47 -58.26
N PRO A 4 61.06 26.33 -58.05
CA PRO A 4 59.61 26.26 -58.13
C PRO A 4 58.96 27.17 -57.09
N ARG A 5 58.09 28.08 -57.55
CA ARG A 5 57.28 28.92 -56.67
C ARG A 5 56.37 28.02 -55.82
N PRO A 6 56.29 28.24 -54.49
CA PRO A 6 55.37 27.51 -53.65
C PRO A 6 53.94 27.83 -54.08
N LEU A 7 53.16 26.78 -54.37
CA LEU A 7 51.74 26.88 -54.64
C LEU A 7 51.09 27.45 -53.37
N ALA A 8 50.61 28.69 -53.48
CA ALA A 8 49.83 29.35 -52.44
C ALA A 8 48.64 28.46 -52.09
N SER A 9 48.68 27.80 -50.93
CA SER A 9 47.56 27.05 -50.40
C SER A 9 46.39 28.01 -50.24
N LYS A 10 45.33 27.85 -51.04
CA LYS A 10 44.07 28.57 -50.83
C LYS A 10 43.60 28.25 -49.41
N GLY A 11 43.70 29.25 -48.52
CA GLY A 11 43.17 29.13 -47.17
C GLY A 11 41.68 28.78 -47.20
N PRO A 12 41.14 28.20 -46.12
CA PRO A 12 39.72 27.85 -46.05
C PRO A 12 38.84 29.05 -46.41
N SER A 13 37.81 28.82 -47.22
CA SER A 13 36.91 29.88 -47.63
C SER A 13 36.25 30.52 -46.40
N ARG A 14 35.98 31.82 -46.44
CA ARG A 14 35.34 32.55 -45.33
C ARG A 14 34.00 31.93 -44.92
N GLN A 15 33.27 31.33 -45.87
CA GLN A 15 32.03 30.59 -45.64
C GLN A 15 32.25 29.37 -44.75
N VAL A 16 33.26 28.54 -45.07
CA VAL A 16 33.61 27.36 -44.25
C VAL A 16 34.00 27.77 -42.83
N THR A 17 34.74 28.86 -42.68
CA THR A 17 35.13 29.37 -41.36
C THR A 17 33.92 29.83 -40.54
N ALA A 18 32.94 30.49 -41.18
CA ALA A 18 31.71 30.92 -40.54
C ALA A 18 30.81 29.75 -40.13
N GLU A 19 30.64 28.75 -41.00
CA GLU A 19 29.88 27.53 -40.71
C GLU A 19 30.46 26.76 -39.53
N VAL A 20 31.78 26.56 -39.52
CA VAL A 20 32.48 25.90 -38.39
C VAL A 20 32.27 26.69 -37.10
N GLY A 21 32.38 28.02 -37.14
CA GLY A 21 32.11 28.88 -35.98
C GLY A 21 30.70 28.73 -35.43
N LEU A 22 29.69 28.68 -36.30
CA LEU A 22 28.29 28.46 -35.89
C LEU A 22 28.08 27.07 -35.30
N LEU A 23 28.69 26.02 -35.88
CA LEU A 23 28.60 24.66 -35.34
C LEU A 23 29.24 24.56 -33.95
N LEU A 24 30.40 25.17 -33.74
CA LEU A 24 31.05 25.24 -32.43
C LEU A 24 30.16 25.95 -31.40
N ALA A 25 29.50 27.04 -31.79
CA ALA A 25 28.56 27.74 -30.91
C ALA A 25 27.32 26.90 -30.56
N VAL A 26 26.77 26.13 -31.51
CA VAL A 26 25.67 25.18 -31.26
C VAL A 26 26.10 24.11 -30.25
N ASN A 27 27.27 23.51 -30.47
CA ASN A 27 27.77 22.43 -29.62
C ASN A 27 28.03 22.93 -28.19
N ALA A 28 28.68 24.08 -28.03
CA ALA A 28 28.93 24.67 -26.71
C ALA A 28 27.63 24.96 -25.94
N ALA A 29 26.62 25.52 -26.62
CA ALA A 29 25.33 25.79 -26.01
C ALA A 29 24.57 24.51 -25.62
N ARG A 30 24.62 23.47 -26.46
CA ARG A 30 24.01 22.18 -26.17
C ARG A 30 24.70 21.48 -25.00
N GLU A 31 26.02 21.41 -25.02
CA GLU A 31 26.83 20.78 -23.97
C GLU A 31 26.59 21.44 -22.61
N GLN A 32 26.48 22.78 -22.57
CA GLN A 32 26.11 23.49 -21.35
C GLN A 32 24.74 23.07 -20.82
N TYR A 33 23.71 23.02 -21.69
CA TYR A 33 22.37 22.60 -21.30
C TYR A 33 22.37 21.16 -20.76
N GLU A 34 22.99 20.23 -21.49
CA GLU A 34 23.04 18.82 -21.11
C GLU A 34 23.80 18.64 -19.79
N THR A 35 24.95 19.30 -19.63
CA THR A 35 25.72 19.25 -18.38
C THR A 35 24.92 19.77 -17.19
N ALA A 36 24.20 20.89 -17.35
CA ALA A 36 23.37 21.45 -16.30
C ALA A 36 22.17 20.55 -15.95
N MET A 37 21.48 20.02 -16.95
CA MET A 37 20.37 19.09 -16.74
C MET A 37 20.84 17.80 -16.07
N GLU A 38 21.95 17.20 -16.52
CA GLU A 38 22.51 15.99 -15.91
C GLU A 38 22.93 16.21 -14.46
N ALA A 39 23.46 17.39 -14.12
CA ALA A 39 23.86 17.71 -12.76
C ALA A 39 22.67 17.77 -11.77
N ASP A 40 21.49 18.17 -12.24
CA ASP A 40 20.30 18.35 -11.40
C ASP A 40 19.28 17.21 -11.48
N CYS A 41 19.19 16.53 -12.63
CA CYS A 41 18.20 15.48 -12.86
C CYS A 41 18.77 14.21 -13.52
N GLY A 42 20.09 14.09 -13.64
CA GLY A 42 20.75 12.91 -14.18
C GLY A 42 20.52 11.64 -13.35
N GLU A 43 21.01 10.51 -13.85
CA GLU A 43 20.72 9.17 -13.30
C GLU A 43 21.10 9.01 -11.82
N LYS A 44 22.24 9.59 -11.42
CA LYS A 44 22.81 9.47 -10.06
C LYS A 44 22.24 10.48 -9.07
N VAL A 45 21.40 11.41 -9.54
CA VAL A 45 20.87 12.51 -8.74
C VAL A 45 19.45 12.15 -8.27
N PRO A 46 19.06 12.53 -7.04
CA PRO A 46 17.68 12.41 -6.55
C PRO A 46 16.62 12.88 -7.57
N SER A 47 15.39 12.39 -7.44
CA SER A 47 14.29 12.92 -8.24
C SER A 47 13.92 14.34 -7.82
N VAL A 48 13.33 15.09 -8.74
CA VAL A 48 12.82 16.45 -8.51
C VAL A 48 11.32 16.49 -8.81
N PRO A 49 10.54 17.42 -8.24
CA PRO A 49 9.16 17.62 -8.69
C PRO A 49 9.07 18.01 -10.17
N ALA A 50 8.01 17.59 -10.85
CA ALA A 50 7.84 17.84 -12.27
C ALA A 50 7.82 19.34 -12.62
N ALA A 51 7.19 20.16 -11.78
CA ALA A 51 7.15 21.61 -11.94
C ALA A 51 8.56 22.23 -11.89
N ASP A 52 9.38 21.82 -10.93
CA ASP A 52 10.76 22.30 -10.80
C ASP A 52 11.63 21.87 -11.98
N LEU A 53 11.43 20.66 -12.51
CA LEU A 53 12.15 20.19 -13.69
C LEU A 53 11.81 21.01 -14.94
N GLN A 54 10.55 21.43 -15.07
CA GLN A 54 10.09 22.31 -16.14
C GLN A 54 10.71 23.72 -16.03
N GLU A 55 10.78 24.25 -14.81
CA GLU A 55 11.42 25.53 -14.53
C GLU A 55 12.93 25.47 -14.83
N LEU A 56 13.60 24.42 -14.35
CA LEU A 56 15.00 24.14 -14.63
C LEU A 56 15.25 24.11 -16.15
N HIS A 57 14.46 23.34 -16.89
CA HIS A 57 14.57 23.28 -18.34
C HIS A 57 14.44 24.66 -19.00
N THR A 58 13.45 25.45 -18.58
CA THR A 58 13.22 26.79 -19.13
C THR A 58 14.41 27.71 -18.86
N ARG A 59 14.96 27.65 -17.66
CA ARG A 59 16.15 28.40 -17.25
C ARG A 59 17.38 28.00 -18.06
N GLU A 60 17.68 26.71 -18.14
CA GLU A 60 18.87 26.22 -18.85
C GLU A 60 18.75 26.38 -20.37
N LEU A 61 17.54 26.28 -20.94
CA LEU A 61 17.30 26.62 -22.35
C LEU A 61 17.60 28.10 -22.63
N SER A 62 17.18 28.99 -21.73
CA SER A 62 17.49 30.43 -21.82
C SER A 62 19.00 30.69 -21.76
N ALA A 63 19.69 30.00 -20.84
CA ALA A 63 21.14 30.09 -20.70
C ALA A 63 21.88 29.57 -21.95
N ALA A 64 21.47 28.42 -22.50
CA ALA A 64 22.02 27.87 -23.73
C ALA A 64 21.85 28.82 -24.92
N ARG A 65 20.69 29.48 -25.05
CA ARG A 65 20.45 30.51 -26.07
C ARG A 65 21.40 31.70 -25.90
N ALA A 66 21.60 32.17 -24.67
CA ALA A 66 22.54 33.26 -24.39
C ALA A 66 23.98 32.87 -24.77
N THR A 67 24.41 31.63 -24.46
CA THR A 67 25.73 31.11 -24.83
C THR A 67 25.91 31.01 -26.35
N PHE A 68 24.90 30.55 -27.08
CA PHE A 68 24.93 30.54 -28.53
C PHE A 68 25.11 31.97 -29.10
N ILE A 69 24.34 32.93 -28.59
CA ILE A 69 24.40 34.34 -29.02
C ILE A 69 25.75 34.97 -28.69
N GLY A 70 26.35 34.67 -27.54
CA GLY A 70 27.67 35.19 -27.15
C GLY A 70 28.83 34.55 -27.93
N THR A 71 28.68 33.29 -28.33
CA THR A 71 29.76 32.53 -29.00
C THR A 71 29.76 32.71 -30.52
N LYS A 72 28.62 33.06 -31.14
CA LYS A 72 28.56 33.28 -32.59
C LYS A 72 29.36 34.53 -32.99
N LYS A 73 30.59 34.34 -33.44
CA LYS A 73 31.48 35.44 -33.89
C LYS A 73 31.34 35.76 -35.38
N MET A 74 30.84 34.82 -36.18
CA MET A 74 30.83 34.88 -37.64
C MET A 74 29.55 34.23 -38.19
N GLY A 75 29.17 34.58 -39.42
CA GLY A 75 28.02 34.02 -40.13
C GLY A 75 26.98 35.08 -40.54
N ALA A 76 26.21 34.76 -41.57
CA ALA A 76 25.03 35.54 -41.94
C ALA A 76 23.98 35.47 -40.81
N LYS A 77 23.18 36.52 -40.68
CA LYS A 77 22.17 36.61 -39.61
C LYS A 77 21.13 35.50 -39.74
N GLU A 78 20.73 35.20 -40.96
CA GLU A 78 19.75 34.19 -41.32
C GLU A 78 20.22 32.78 -40.93
N ASP A 79 21.49 32.46 -41.18
CA ASP A 79 22.10 31.19 -40.81
C ASP A 79 22.16 31.02 -39.28
N ALA A 80 22.54 32.08 -38.56
CA ALA A 80 22.57 32.07 -37.11
C ALA A 80 21.18 31.86 -36.50
N GLU A 81 20.15 32.53 -37.04
CA GLU A 81 18.75 32.37 -36.61
C GLU A 81 18.22 30.96 -36.91
N LEU A 82 18.56 30.40 -38.08
CA LEU A 82 18.22 29.02 -38.42
C LEU A 82 18.86 28.02 -37.43
N ARG A 83 20.14 28.20 -37.11
CA ARG A 83 20.86 27.33 -36.15
C ARG A 83 20.30 27.46 -34.73
N LEU A 84 19.95 28.67 -34.29
CA LEU A 84 19.34 28.90 -32.98
C LEU A 84 17.96 28.25 -32.85
N ARG A 85 17.14 28.31 -33.92
CA ARG A 85 15.84 27.61 -33.96
C ARG A 85 16.03 26.10 -33.84
N LYS A 86 16.91 25.52 -34.65
CA LYS A 86 17.23 24.09 -34.57
C LYS A 86 17.76 23.68 -33.20
N LEU A 87 18.67 24.46 -32.61
CA LEU A 87 19.16 24.21 -31.25
C LEU A 87 18.03 24.20 -30.21
N THR A 88 17.10 25.17 -30.29
CA THR A 88 15.93 25.20 -29.40
C THR A 88 15.06 23.96 -29.59
N GLU A 89 14.76 23.59 -30.83
CA GLU A 89 13.97 22.39 -31.13
C GLU A 89 14.63 21.12 -30.59
N ASP A 90 15.94 20.99 -30.78
CA ASP A 90 16.71 19.84 -30.30
C ASP A 90 16.69 19.78 -28.76
N ILE A 91 16.91 20.89 -28.06
CA ILE A 91 16.84 20.94 -26.60
C ILE A 91 15.43 20.59 -26.09
N ASN A 92 14.38 21.12 -26.73
CA ASN A 92 13.00 20.80 -26.36
C ASN A 92 12.66 19.32 -26.56
N LYS A 93 13.25 18.65 -27.57
CA LYS A 93 13.08 17.21 -27.78
C LYS A 93 13.72 16.36 -26.69
N ARG A 94 14.70 16.89 -25.94
CA ARG A 94 15.35 16.19 -24.81
C ARG A 94 14.53 16.22 -23.53
N LEU A 95 13.64 17.21 -23.35
CA LEU A 95 12.86 17.37 -22.12
C LEU A 95 12.00 16.13 -21.77
N PRO A 96 11.26 15.50 -22.72
CA PRO A 96 10.51 14.28 -22.43
C PRO A 96 11.38 13.13 -21.87
N GLU A 97 12.63 13.02 -22.31
CA GLU A 97 13.56 12.00 -21.81
C GLU A 97 13.92 12.26 -20.34
N TYR A 98 14.26 13.51 -20.00
CA TYR A 98 14.53 13.92 -18.61
C TYR A 98 13.30 13.73 -17.71
N MET A 99 12.10 14.06 -18.20
CA MET A 99 10.84 13.84 -17.49
C MET A 99 10.59 12.35 -17.23
N SER A 100 10.83 11.49 -18.24
CA SER A 100 10.69 10.04 -18.09
C SER A 100 11.67 9.48 -17.06
N MET A 101 12.96 9.82 -17.16
CA MET A 101 13.97 9.38 -16.18
C MET A 101 13.63 9.84 -14.75
N ASN A 102 13.16 11.07 -14.60
CA ASN A 102 12.77 11.61 -13.31
C ASN A 102 11.52 10.92 -12.73
N ARG A 103 10.55 10.58 -13.58
CA ARG A 103 9.37 9.78 -13.20
C ARG A 103 9.77 8.40 -12.71
N ASP A 104 10.69 7.72 -13.40
CA ASP A 104 11.17 6.39 -13.01
C ASP A 104 11.91 6.42 -11.66
N LYS A 105 12.68 7.48 -11.40
CA LYS A 105 13.30 7.71 -10.08
C LYS A 105 12.26 7.95 -8.99
N THR A 106 11.24 8.77 -9.28
CA THR A 106 10.13 9.01 -8.34
C THR A 106 9.37 7.73 -8.02
N GLN A 107 9.08 6.91 -9.03
CA GLN A 107 8.40 5.64 -8.85
C GLN A 107 9.22 4.68 -7.97
N ARG A 108 10.53 4.58 -8.20
CA ARG A 108 11.43 3.80 -7.35
C ARG A 108 11.42 4.29 -5.90
N ALA A 109 11.48 5.59 -5.68
CA ALA A 109 11.38 6.17 -4.33
C ALA A 109 10.04 5.83 -3.64
N ILE A 110 8.93 5.84 -4.36
CA ILE A 110 7.61 5.43 -3.85
C ILE A 110 7.61 3.95 -3.46
N ILE A 111 8.16 3.07 -4.29
CA ILE A 111 8.22 1.63 -4.02
C ILE A 111 8.97 1.38 -2.71
N GLU A 112 10.18 1.92 -2.60
CA GLU A 112 11.02 1.73 -1.40
C GLU A 112 10.41 2.37 -0.14
N ALA A 113 9.70 3.48 -0.30
CA ALA A 113 8.97 4.09 0.82
C ALA A 113 7.78 3.24 1.27
N ASN A 114 7.06 2.57 0.34
CA ASN A 114 6.03 1.58 0.72
C ASN A 114 6.65 0.39 1.43
N GLU A 115 7.79 -0.13 0.97
CA GLU A 115 8.49 -1.23 1.64
C GLU A 115 8.90 -0.85 3.07
N ALA A 116 9.37 0.39 3.27
CA ALA A 116 9.69 0.90 4.60
C ALA A 116 8.45 1.01 5.50
N TYR A 117 7.31 1.46 4.96
CA TYR A 117 6.02 1.48 5.66
C TYR A 117 5.61 0.07 6.09
N GLU A 118 5.55 -0.86 5.13
CA GLU A 118 5.13 -2.25 5.34
C GLU A 118 6.03 -2.96 6.35
N LYS A 119 7.34 -2.72 6.31
CA LYS A 119 8.29 -3.28 7.28
C LYS A 119 7.96 -2.90 8.72
N VAL A 120 7.57 -1.65 8.98
CA VAL A 120 7.17 -1.21 10.32
C VAL A 120 5.89 -1.92 10.74
N ILE A 121 4.87 -1.97 9.88
CA ILE A 121 3.60 -2.66 10.17
C ILE A 121 3.83 -4.16 10.46
N LEU A 122 4.63 -4.83 9.64
CA LEU A 122 4.95 -6.26 9.79
C LEU A 122 5.75 -6.56 11.06
N SER A 123 6.63 -5.64 11.49
CA SER A 123 7.42 -5.83 12.71
C SER A 123 6.57 -5.91 13.98
N ILE A 124 5.40 -5.28 13.97
CA ILE A 124 4.48 -5.23 15.12
C ILE A 124 3.46 -6.36 15.03
N SER A 125 3.01 -6.73 13.84
CA SER A 125 2.09 -7.85 13.67
C SER A 125 2.76 -9.21 13.90
N GLY A 126 4.09 -9.29 13.76
CA GLY A 126 4.82 -10.56 13.84
C GLY A 126 4.38 -11.57 12.78
N GLY A 127 3.78 -11.10 11.68
CA GLY A 127 3.13 -11.93 10.65
C GLY A 127 1.73 -12.45 11.02
N GLY A 128 1.25 -12.16 12.24
CA GLY A 128 -0.10 -12.46 12.68
C GLY A 128 -1.12 -11.40 12.28
N PRO A 129 -2.42 -11.65 12.53
CA PRO A 129 -3.46 -10.64 12.37
C PRO A 129 -3.27 -9.49 13.38
N LEU A 130 -3.54 -8.26 12.94
CA LEU A 130 -3.53 -7.09 13.82
C LEU A 130 -4.79 -7.09 14.71
N CYS A 131 -4.57 -7.03 16.02
CA CYS A 131 -5.61 -6.88 17.04
C CYS A 131 -5.21 -5.77 18.03
N LEU A 132 -4.88 -4.59 17.50
CA LEU A 132 -4.41 -3.45 18.29
C LEU A 132 -5.59 -2.55 18.70
N HIS A 133 -5.45 -1.89 19.85
CA HIS A 133 -6.35 -0.80 20.20
C HIS A 133 -6.23 0.35 19.17
N PRO A 134 -7.31 1.08 18.82
CA PRO A 134 -7.25 2.14 17.79
C PRO A 134 -6.14 3.18 17.99
N ASN A 135 -5.88 3.57 19.25
CA ASN A 135 -4.80 4.51 19.57
C ASN A 135 -3.41 3.93 19.31
N ASP A 136 -3.21 2.64 19.59
CA ASP A 136 -1.93 1.98 19.34
C ASP A 136 -1.73 1.80 17.83
N LEU A 137 -2.77 1.40 17.11
CA LEU A 137 -2.75 1.28 15.65
C LEU A 137 -2.39 2.61 14.99
N LYS A 138 -2.96 3.73 15.48
CA LYS A 138 -2.63 5.07 15.00
C LYS A 138 -1.17 5.42 15.27
N LYS A 139 -0.65 5.15 16.47
CA LYS A 139 0.75 5.42 16.81
C LYS A 139 1.70 4.64 15.89
N VAL A 140 1.40 3.36 15.65
CA VAL A 140 2.14 2.50 14.73
C VAL A 140 2.10 3.05 13.30
N HIS A 141 0.94 3.54 12.85
CA HIS A 141 0.82 4.20 11.56
C HIS A 141 1.68 5.45 11.47
N ASP A 142 1.63 6.34 12.47
CA ASP A 142 2.43 7.58 12.49
C ASP A 142 3.95 7.28 12.42
N GLU A 143 4.39 6.23 13.13
CA GLU A 143 5.77 5.73 13.06
C GLU A 143 6.11 5.18 11.67
N ALA A 144 5.22 4.40 11.06
CA ALA A 144 5.39 3.84 9.72
C ALA A 144 5.41 4.93 8.64
N VAL A 145 4.53 5.95 8.73
CA VAL A 145 4.53 7.13 7.85
C VAL A 145 5.85 7.89 7.97
N THR A 146 6.34 8.08 9.19
CA THR A 146 7.62 8.77 9.43
C THR A 146 8.78 8.01 8.78
N ALA A 147 8.81 6.68 8.91
CA ALA A 147 9.83 5.83 8.27
C ALA A 147 9.75 5.90 6.74
N ALA A 148 8.54 5.81 6.18
CA ALA A 148 8.30 5.89 4.74
C ALA A 148 8.71 7.24 4.14
N LEU A 149 8.27 8.33 4.77
CA LEU A 149 8.62 9.69 4.33
C LEU A 149 10.12 9.96 4.42
N LYS A 150 10.81 9.40 5.43
CA LYS A 150 12.27 9.50 5.53
C LYS A 150 12.97 8.87 4.33
N VAL A 151 12.51 7.70 3.86
CA VAL A 151 13.07 7.03 2.68
C VAL A 151 12.74 7.80 1.40
N PHE A 152 11.50 8.25 1.25
CA PHE A 152 11.05 9.04 0.11
C PHE A 152 11.83 10.36 -0.01
N ASP A 153 11.88 11.14 1.07
CA ASP A 153 12.53 12.46 1.13
C ASP A 153 14.07 12.34 1.01
N ALA A 154 14.68 11.19 1.32
CA ALA A 154 16.10 10.95 1.08
C ALA A 154 16.45 10.78 -0.42
N LYS A 155 15.47 10.38 -1.23
CA LYS A 155 15.62 10.15 -2.68
C LYS A 155 15.05 11.26 -3.54
N ARG A 156 14.54 12.31 -2.92
CA ARG A 156 13.89 13.43 -3.57
C ARG A 156 14.54 14.74 -3.16
N LYS A 157 14.87 15.58 -4.12
CA LYS A 157 15.40 16.93 -3.86
C LYS A 157 14.30 17.76 -3.21
N ARG A 158 14.65 18.49 -2.15
CA ARG A 158 13.72 19.41 -1.51
C ARG A 158 13.37 20.53 -2.49
N SER A 159 12.07 20.74 -2.64
CA SER A 159 11.51 21.81 -3.48
C SER A 159 10.93 22.92 -2.62
N LEU A 160 10.87 24.12 -3.21
CA LEU A 160 10.09 25.24 -2.69
C LEU A 160 8.63 25.17 -3.18
N SER A 161 8.37 24.49 -4.30
CA SER A 161 7.05 24.33 -4.88
C SER A 161 6.28 23.18 -4.22
N LYS A 162 4.97 23.13 -4.46
CA LYS A 162 4.12 22.06 -3.95
C LYS A 162 4.47 20.76 -4.66
N ASP A 163 4.88 19.78 -3.89
CA ASP A 163 5.20 18.44 -4.35
C ASP A 163 3.93 17.58 -4.47
N GLU A 164 3.34 17.55 -5.66
CA GLU A 164 2.11 16.82 -5.94
C GLU A 164 2.28 15.31 -5.76
N GLU A 165 3.42 14.74 -6.17
CA GLU A 165 3.68 13.31 -6.04
C GLU A 165 3.86 12.90 -4.57
N ARG A 166 4.53 13.72 -3.76
CA ARG A 166 4.62 13.50 -2.31
C ARG A 166 3.24 13.58 -1.64
N THR A 167 2.42 14.53 -2.06
CA THR A 167 1.04 14.69 -1.54
C THR A 167 0.21 13.45 -1.88
N ALA A 168 0.23 13.00 -3.14
CA ALA A 168 -0.45 11.80 -3.59
C ALA A 168 0.04 10.53 -2.87
N PHE A 169 1.33 10.45 -2.56
CA PHE A 169 1.90 9.35 -1.77
C PHE A 169 1.35 9.31 -0.34
N ILE A 170 1.27 10.47 0.34
CA ILE A 170 0.68 10.57 1.69
C ILE A 170 -0.81 10.20 1.68
N GLU A 171 -1.56 10.68 0.69
CA GLU A 171 -2.97 10.32 0.53
C GLU A 171 -3.15 8.81 0.32
N LYS A 172 -2.28 8.17 -0.47
CA LYS A 172 -2.29 6.72 -0.67
C LYS A 172 -2.05 5.98 0.64
N ILE A 173 -1.05 6.37 1.44
CA ILE A 173 -0.76 5.77 2.75
C ILE A 173 -1.94 5.96 3.71
N THR A 174 -2.59 7.11 3.68
CA THR A 174 -3.78 7.38 4.51
C THR A 174 -4.91 6.41 4.17
N ARG A 175 -5.18 6.15 2.88
CA ARG A 175 -6.18 5.14 2.47
C ARG A 175 -5.81 3.72 2.92
N ILE A 176 -4.52 3.37 2.90
CA ILE A 176 -4.05 2.08 3.42
C ILE A 176 -4.34 1.96 4.92
N PHE A 177 -4.16 3.06 5.68
CA PHE A 177 -4.49 3.08 7.10
C PHE A 177 -5.98 2.87 7.37
N ASP A 178 -6.87 3.53 6.63
CA ASP A 178 -8.32 3.33 6.76
C ASP A 178 -8.71 1.86 6.54
N GLN A 179 -8.06 1.20 5.58
CA GLN A 179 -8.24 -0.23 5.32
C GLN A 179 -7.73 -1.09 6.47
N LEU A 180 -6.53 -0.80 7.00
CA LEU A 180 -5.97 -1.51 8.15
C LEU A 180 -6.85 -1.36 9.39
N GLN A 181 -7.41 -0.17 9.62
CA GLN A 181 -8.34 0.08 10.71
C GLN A 181 -9.60 -0.79 10.56
N THR A 182 -10.19 -0.83 9.37
CA THR A 182 -11.36 -1.67 9.09
C THR A 182 -11.06 -3.16 9.32
N ILE A 183 -9.89 -3.64 8.89
CA ILE A 183 -9.48 -5.04 9.09
C ILE A 183 -9.30 -5.35 10.58
N ASN A 184 -8.63 -4.47 11.31
CA ASN A 184 -8.39 -4.61 12.75
C ASN A 184 -9.70 -4.61 13.54
N ASP A 185 -10.63 -3.72 13.21
CA ASP A 185 -11.94 -3.62 13.88
C ASP A 185 -12.78 -4.88 13.65
N ASN A 186 -12.88 -5.34 12.39
CA ASN A 186 -13.56 -6.59 12.04
C ASN A 186 -12.96 -7.80 12.79
N ARG A 187 -11.63 -7.81 12.96
CA ARG A 187 -10.94 -8.88 13.66
C ARG A 187 -11.24 -8.87 15.16
N ILE A 188 -11.19 -7.71 15.79
CA ILE A 188 -11.55 -7.55 17.21
C ILE A 188 -12.99 -8.00 17.45
N GLU A 189 -13.91 -7.64 16.55
CA GLU A 189 -15.30 -8.07 16.63
C GLU A 189 -15.43 -9.59 16.49
N TYR A 190 -14.76 -10.19 15.51
CA TYR A 190 -14.75 -11.64 15.32
C TYR A 190 -14.28 -12.37 16.58
N GLU A 191 -13.16 -11.96 17.16
CA GLU A 191 -12.62 -12.58 18.38
C GLU A 191 -13.55 -12.40 19.58
N ARG A 192 -14.28 -11.28 19.67
CA ARG A 192 -15.30 -11.09 20.70
C ARG A 192 -16.44 -12.08 20.52
N GLN A 193 -16.97 -12.21 19.31
CA GLN A 193 -18.07 -13.13 19.00
C GLN A 193 -17.67 -14.59 19.26
N GLU A 194 -16.43 -14.97 18.94
CA GLU A 194 -15.91 -16.31 19.21
C GLU A 194 -15.85 -16.62 20.71
N ARG A 195 -15.31 -15.68 21.53
CA ARG A 195 -15.30 -15.84 22.99
C ARG A 195 -16.70 -15.96 23.59
N GLU A 196 -17.66 -15.18 23.10
CA GLU A 196 -19.06 -15.25 23.53
C GLU A 196 -19.71 -16.60 23.20
N ARG A 197 -19.39 -17.16 22.02
CA ARG A 197 -19.84 -18.51 21.63
C ARG A 197 -19.24 -19.57 22.54
N GLU A 198 -17.93 -19.52 22.79
CA GLU A 198 -17.28 -20.45 23.71
C GLU A 198 -17.86 -20.37 25.13
N GLU A 199 -18.12 -19.16 25.63
CA GLU A 199 -18.68 -18.98 26.95
C GLU A 199 -20.11 -19.54 27.03
N ARG A 200 -20.92 -19.33 26.00
CA ARG A 200 -22.25 -19.93 25.88
C ARG A 200 -22.18 -21.46 25.92
N ASP A 201 -21.30 -22.05 25.12
CA ASP A 201 -21.11 -23.50 25.07
C ASP A 201 -20.62 -24.07 26.41
N ARG A 202 -19.78 -23.32 27.14
CA ARG A 202 -19.34 -23.68 28.50
C ARG A 202 -20.50 -23.63 29.49
N ARG A 203 -21.34 -22.59 29.44
CA ARG A 203 -22.52 -22.44 30.30
C ARG A 203 -23.53 -23.58 30.05
N GLU A 204 -23.79 -23.90 28.79
CA GLU A 204 -24.70 -25.00 28.42
C GLU A 204 -24.19 -26.38 28.84
N ARG A 205 -22.86 -26.60 28.76
CA ARG A 205 -22.24 -27.83 29.28
C ARG A 205 -22.37 -27.93 30.79
N ALA A 206 -22.03 -26.86 31.52
CA ALA A 206 -22.16 -26.82 32.97
C ALA A 206 -23.62 -26.99 33.42
N GLU A 207 -24.58 -26.43 32.70
CA GLU A 207 -26.01 -26.63 33.00
C GLU A 207 -26.45 -28.07 32.77
N ARG A 208 -26.02 -28.71 31.67
CA ARG A 208 -26.26 -30.14 31.42
C ARG A 208 -25.70 -31.01 32.53
N GLU A 209 -24.45 -30.77 32.94
CA GLU A 209 -23.82 -31.49 34.05
C GLU A 209 -24.58 -31.31 35.36
N ARG A 210 -25.07 -30.09 35.65
CA ARG A 210 -25.92 -29.83 36.82
C ARG A 210 -27.24 -30.60 36.74
N ARG A 211 -27.89 -30.63 35.57
CA ARG A 211 -29.14 -31.39 35.37
C ARG A 211 -28.91 -32.89 35.54
N GLU A 212 -27.82 -33.42 35.00
CA GLU A 212 -27.42 -34.83 35.17
C GLU A 212 -27.06 -35.15 36.62
N HIS A 213 -26.38 -34.23 37.31
CA HIS A 213 -26.08 -34.39 38.75
C HIS A 213 -27.36 -34.38 39.59
N MET A 214 -28.28 -33.45 39.30
CA MET A 214 -29.61 -33.42 39.93
C MET A 214 -30.38 -34.70 39.65
N HIS A 215 -30.39 -35.20 38.42
CA HIS A 215 -31.04 -36.47 38.09
C HIS A 215 -30.46 -37.63 38.92
N ARG A 216 -29.13 -37.71 39.05
CA ARG A 216 -28.46 -38.74 39.87
C ARG A 216 -28.80 -38.66 41.36
N LEU A 217 -29.01 -37.45 41.91
CA LEU A 217 -29.39 -37.28 43.32
C LEU A 217 -30.87 -37.60 43.59
N TYR A 218 -31.74 -37.34 42.61
CA TYR A 218 -33.19 -37.52 42.71
C TYR A 218 -33.68 -38.82 42.08
N GLU A 219 -32.80 -39.68 41.57
CA GLU A 219 -33.16 -41.03 41.16
C GLU A 219 -33.82 -41.73 42.35
N PRO A 220 -35.11 -42.10 42.25
CA PRO A 220 -35.77 -42.80 43.33
C PRO A 220 -34.92 -44.03 43.64
N PRO A 221 -34.56 -44.26 44.91
CA PRO A 221 -33.85 -45.47 45.28
C PRO A 221 -34.50 -46.68 44.59
N GLN A 222 -33.74 -47.63 44.07
CA GLN A 222 -34.32 -48.73 43.25
C GLN A 222 -35.46 -49.47 43.95
N TRP A 223 -35.49 -49.44 45.29
CA TRP A 223 -36.64 -49.95 46.06
C TRP A 223 -37.95 -49.24 45.72
N TYR A 224 -38.00 -47.93 45.43
CA TYR A 224 -39.23 -47.24 45.01
C TYR A 224 -39.88 -47.87 43.78
N ALA A 225 -39.07 -48.29 42.80
CA ALA A 225 -39.57 -49.01 41.62
C ALA A 225 -40.10 -50.40 42.00
N ILE A 226 -39.43 -51.11 42.91
CA ILE A 226 -39.89 -52.41 43.45
C ILE A 226 -41.21 -52.24 44.21
N PHE A 227 -41.32 -51.25 45.09
CA PHE A 227 -42.55 -50.97 45.84
C PHE A 227 -43.71 -50.54 44.94
N ALA A 228 -43.44 -49.74 43.91
CA ALA A 228 -44.44 -49.39 42.90
C ALA A 228 -44.93 -50.63 42.13
N ALA A 229 -44.02 -51.53 41.76
CA ALA A 229 -44.36 -52.79 41.07
C ALA A 229 -45.16 -53.73 41.97
N ILE A 230 -44.77 -53.90 43.25
CA ILE A 230 -45.52 -54.69 44.23
C ILE A 230 -46.93 -54.12 44.40
N LYS A 231 -47.06 -52.79 44.58
CA LYS A 231 -48.35 -52.13 44.72
C LYS A 231 -49.22 -52.37 43.48
N TRP A 232 -48.67 -52.21 42.27
CA TRP A 232 -49.38 -52.47 41.03
C TRP A 232 -49.89 -53.91 40.94
N LEU A 233 -49.03 -54.91 41.22
CA LEU A 233 -49.40 -56.32 41.23
C LEU A 233 -50.52 -56.62 42.23
N THR A 234 -50.50 -56.01 43.43
CA THR A 234 -51.58 -56.19 44.41
C THR A 234 -52.91 -55.61 43.93
N THR A 235 -52.92 -54.43 43.30
CA THR A 235 -54.14 -53.87 42.69
C THR A 235 -54.66 -54.71 41.53
N LEU A 236 -53.77 -55.25 40.69
CA LEU A 236 -54.17 -56.11 39.58
C LEU A 236 -54.79 -57.42 40.10
N GLY A 237 -54.20 -58.01 41.15
CA GLY A 237 -54.74 -59.18 41.83
C GLY A 237 -56.15 -58.94 42.36
N ALA A 238 -56.38 -57.81 43.04
CA ALA A 238 -57.70 -57.44 43.55
C ALA A 238 -58.75 -57.27 42.43
N MET A 239 -58.37 -56.66 41.30
CA MET A 239 -59.27 -56.51 40.15
C MET A 239 -59.61 -57.83 39.45
N LEU A 240 -58.71 -58.81 39.49
CA LEU A 240 -58.97 -60.15 38.94
C LEU A 240 -59.86 -60.97 39.87
N ASP A 241 -59.72 -60.80 41.20
CA ASP A 241 -60.55 -61.48 42.19
C ASP A 241 -62.03 -61.02 42.12
N GLU A 242 -62.28 -59.73 41.87
CA GLU A 242 -63.64 -59.19 41.61
C GLU A 242 -64.30 -59.74 40.34
N ARG A 243 -63.54 -60.23 39.36
CA ARG A 243 -64.09 -60.86 38.14
C ARG A 243 -64.34 -62.35 38.28
N TYR A 244 -63.67 -63.02 39.22
CA TYR A 244 -63.83 -64.47 39.44
C TYR A 244 -64.86 -64.83 40.51
N TYR A 245 -65.19 -63.90 41.42
CA TYR A 245 -66.39 -64.03 42.25
C TYR A 245 -67.62 -63.44 41.53
N GLY A 246 -68.24 -64.26 40.67
CA GLY A 246 -69.58 -64.01 40.18
C GLY A 246 -70.56 -63.80 41.35
N PRO A 247 -71.70 -63.10 41.13
CA PRO A 247 -72.64 -62.72 42.18
C PRO A 247 -73.06 -63.97 42.97
N SER A 248 -72.55 -64.06 44.20
CA SER A 248 -72.88 -65.13 45.13
C SER A 248 -74.40 -65.09 45.35
N THR A 249 -75.09 -66.08 44.81
CA THR A 249 -76.52 -66.31 45.01
C THR A 249 -76.78 -66.36 46.50
N ARG A 250 -77.36 -65.29 47.03
CA ARG A 250 -77.74 -65.17 48.44
C ARG A 250 -78.91 -66.12 48.66
N ILE A 251 -78.65 -67.32 49.18
CA ILE A 251 -79.71 -68.22 49.67
C ILE A 251 -80.27 -67.57 50.93
N VAL A 252 -81.49 -67.03 50.82
CA VAL A 252 -82.27 -66.53 51.95
C VAL A 252 -82.88 -67.74 52.65
N PHE A 253 -82.37 -68.07 53.85
CA PHE A 253 -83.11 -68.93 54.77
C PHE A 253 -84.13 -68.08 55.52
N GLN A 254 -85.41 -68.32 55.26
CA GLN A 254 -86.52 -67.83 56.06
C GLN A 254 -86.67 -68.68 57.32
N SER A 255 -86.75 -67.99 58.47
CA SER A 255 -87.37 -68.47 59.70
C SER A 255 -88.45 -67.48 60.08
#